data_AF-A0A535VR45-F1
#
_entry.id   AF-A0A535VR45-F1
#
_cell.length_a   1.000
_cell.length_b   1.000
_cell.length_c   1.000
_cell.angle_alpha   90.00
_cell.angle_beta   90.00
_cell.angle_gamma   90.00
#
_symmetry.space_group_name_H-M   'P 1'
#
loop_
_entity.id
_entity.type
_entity.pdbx_description
1 polymer ?
#
loop_
_entity_poly.entity_id
_entity_poly.type
_entity_poly.pdbx_seq_one_letter_code
_entity_poly.pdbx_strand_id
1 'polypeptide(L)'
;MAIINGRRIIVPPAGITGQNLIQQVNPGPGRRPVIQQGVAFRPIQPGYTYKPAELFDKHGNPVKITTIPDRTKGMVTYGGDRTSLSKQIITEQVYDIAEKLFKKGVSFDEEHADWMIANQYVLPPIWHNVARTTDLLIIFPTEYPELPPVGFYLKEDIPLSVNGHLYQTAYHDACSDPLTQGWKWYCVYINAGSWQPAPVMHPGDWRKGDSLWTYFTLISEVLSGTDE
;
A
#
# COMPACT_ATOMS: atom_id res chain seq x y z
N MET A 1 -15.65 -30.54 -13.84
CA MET A 1 -14.21 -30.33 -14.18
C MET A 1 -13.76 -28.98 -13.66
N ALA A 2 -12.80 -28.89 -12.73
CA ALA A 2 -12.26 -27.62 -12.18
C ALA A 2 -11.33 -26.90 -13.17
N ILE A 3 -11.00 -25.61 -12.99
CA ILE A 3 -10.03 -24.89 -13.85
C ILE A 3 -8.80 -24.50 -13.01
N ILE A 4 -7.62 -24.97 -13.40
CA ILE A 4 -6.33 -24.64 -12.79
C ILE A 4 -5.46 -23.93 -13.83
N ASN A 5 -5.02 -22.69 -13.55
CA ASN A 5 -4.19 -21.90 -14.47
C ASN A 5 -4.74 -21.87 -15.93
N GLY A 6 -6.07 -21.85 -16.11
CA GLY A 6 -6.73 -21.87 -17.42
C GLY A 6 -6.91 -23.26 -18.05
N ARG A 7 -6.46 -24.34 -17.41
CA ARG A 7 -6.64 -25.74 -17.86
C ARG A 7 -7.75 -26.44 -17.09
N ARG A 8 -8.60 -27.19 -17.78
CA ARG A 8 -9.67 -28.00 -17.16
C ARG A 8 -9.07 -29.27 -16.54
N ILE A 9 -9.42 -29.54 -15.29
CA ILE A 9 -8.95 -30.68 -14.50
C ILE A 9 -10.15 -31.50 -14.02
N ILE A 10 -10.02 -32.82 -14.11
CA ILE A 10 -11.03 -33.76 -13.62
C ILE A 10 -10.91 -33.85 -12.09
N VAL A 11 -12.01 -33.53 -11.40
CA VAL A 11 -12.12 -33.71 -9.95
C VAL A 11 -12.87 -35.03 -9.73
N PRO A 12 -12.26 -36.05 -9.08
CA PRO A 12 -12.94 -37.30 -8.77
C PRO A 12 -14.18 -37.07 -7.87
N PRO A 13 -15.19 -37.97 -7.91
CA PRO A 13 -16.34 -37.89 -6.99
C PRO A 13 -15.95 -37.90 -5.51
N ALA A 14 -14.85 -38.58 -5.17
CA ALA A 14 -14.28 -38.62 -3.82
C ALA A 14 -13.57 -37.31 -3.41
N GLY A 15 -13.40 -36.35 -4.33
CA GLY A 15 -12.65 -35.12 -4.13
C GLY A 15 -11.19 -35.22 -4.59
N ILE A 16 -10.43 -34.16 -4.35
CA ILE A 16 -9.00 -34.05 -4.66
C ILE A 16 -8.27 -33.42 -3.49
N THR A 17 -7.09 -33.95 -3.14
CA THR A 17 -6.28 -33.42 -2.04
C THR A 17 -5.68 -32.07 -2.42
N GLY A 18 -5.52 -31.19 -1.42
CA GLY A 18 -4.85 -29.91 -1.58
C GLY A 18 -3.42 -30.08 -2.08
N GLN A 19 -2.70 -31.11 -1.61
CA GLN A 19 -1.35 -31.43 -2.11
C GLN A 19 -1.35 -31.69 -3.64
N ASN A 20 -2.32 -32.45 -4.16
CA ASN A 20 -2.41 -32.71 -5.59
C ASN A 20 -2.79 -31.44 -6.37
N LEU A 21 -3.65 -30.59 -5.82
CA LEU A 21 -3.96 -29.28 -6.39
C LEU A 21 -2.72 -28.39 -6.46
N ILE A 22 -1.93 -28.32 -5.38
CA ILE A 22 -0.69 -27.54 -5.30
C ILE A 22 0.33 -28.02 -6.34
N GLN A 23 0.53 -29.34 -6.47
CA GLN A 23 1.43 -29.93 -7.46
C GLN A 23 1.02 -29.59 -8.90
N GLN A 24 -0.28 -29.61 -9.20
CA GLN A 24 -0.79 -29.27 -10.52
C GLN A 24 -0.73 -27.78 -10.82
N VAL A 25 -0.85 -26.93 -9.80
CA VAL A 25 -0.70 -25.47 -9.93
C VAL A 25 0.77 -25.08 -10.12
N ASN A 26 1.70 -25.81 -9.51
CA ASN A 26 3.15 -25.58 -9.54
C ASN A 26 3.55 -24.11 -9.29
N PRO A 27 3.32 -23.58 -8.07
CA PRO A 27 3.64 -22.20 -7.75
C PRO A 27 5.14 -21.92 -7.86
N GLY A 28 5.50 -20.79 -8.49
CA GLY A 28 6.87 -20.28 -8.46
C GLY A 28 7.30 -19.85 -7.06
N PRO A 29 8.61 -19.61 -6.84
CA PRO A 29 9.14 -19.16 -5.54
C PRO A 29 8.37 -17.96 -4.97
N GLY A 30 8.08 -17.96 -3.67
CA GLY A 30 7.38 -16.88 -2.98
C GLY A 30 5.89 -16.76 -3.32
N ARG A 31 5.27 -17.78 -3.93
CA ARG A 31 3.84 -17.81 -4.24
C ARG A 31 3.15 -18.99 -3.57
N ARG A 32 1.90 -18.79 -3.18
CA ARG A 32 0.99 -19.80 -2.64
C ARG A 32 -0.24 -19.97 -3.54
N PRO A 33 -0.74 -21.20 -3.71
CA PRO A 33 -1.93 -21.46 -4.51
C PRO A 33 -3.21 -21.18 -3.71
N VAL A 34 -4.23 -20.66 -4.40
CA VAL A 34 -5.52 -20.25 -3.84
C VAL A 34 -6.69 -20.67 -4.72
N ILE A 35 -7.84 -20.85 -4.07
CA ILE A 35 -9.14 -21.06 -4.70
C ILE A 35 -9.89 -19.73 -4.71
N GLN A 36 -10.30 -19.27 -5.89
CA GLN A 36 -11.14 -18.09 -6.07
C GLN A 36 -12.62 -18.51 -6.15
N GLN A 37 -13.44 -17.99 -5.23
CA GLN A 37 -14.89 -18.15 -5.26
C GLN A 37 -15.55 -16.75 -5.28
N GLY A 38 -15.98 -16.31 -6.47
CA GLY A 38 -16.43 -14.93 -6.67
C GLY A 38 -15.31 -13.93 -6.40
N VAL A 39 -15.53 -13.04 -5.44
CA VAL A 39 -14.56 -12.01 -4.99
C VAL A 39 -13.61 -12.50 -3.88
N ALA A 40 -13.87 -13.67 -3.28
CA ALA A 40 -13.09 -14.20 -2.16
C ALA A 40 -12.00 -15.16 -2.64
N PHE A 41 -10.82 -15.10 -2.01
CA PHE A 41 -9.68 -16.01 -2.25
C PHE A 41 -9.31 -16.76 -0.97
N ARG A 42 -9.11 -18.07 -1.09
CA ARG A 42 -8.79 -18.96 0.03
C ARG A 42 -7.50 -19.74 -0.24
N PRO A 43 -6.54 -19.81 0.68
CA PRO A 43 -5.37 -20.68 0.54
C PRO A 43 -5.77 -22.15 0.36
N ILE A 44 -5.11 -22.84 -0.57
CA ILE A 44 -5.22 -24.31 -0.65
C ILE A 44 -4.46 -24.90 0.53
N GLN A 45 -5.13 -25.74 1.31
CA GLN A 45 -4.57 -26.44 2.45
C GLN A 45 -4.04 -27.82 2.00
N PRO A 46 -2.73 -28.11 2.11
CA PRO A 46 -2.13 -29.35 1.61
C PRO A 46 -2.82 -30.63 2.10
N GLY A 47 -3.16 -30.67 3.39
CA GLY A 47 -3.76 -31.84 4.05
C GLY A 47 -5.28 -31.94 3.92
N TYR A 48 -5.95 -31.01 3.24
CA TYR A 48 -7.41 -31.01 3.09
C TYR A 48 -7.84 -31.71 1.79
N THR A 49 -8.95 -32.44 1.81
CA THR A 49 -9.54 -33.03 0.60
C THR A 49 -10.76 -32.21 0.19
N TYR A 50 -10.63 -31.51 -0.94
CA TYR A 50 -11.68 -30.65 -1.50
C TYR A 50 -12.70 -31.49 -2.27
N LYS A 51 -13.96 -31.40 -1.87
CA LYS A 51 -15.07 -32.06 -2.55
C LYS A 51 -15.49 -31.29 -3.81
N PRO A 52 -16.18 -31.94 -4.77
CA PRO A 52 -16.73 -31.23 -5.93
C PRO A 52 -17.52 -29.98 -5.56
N ALA A 53 -18.41 -30.04 -4.56
CA ALA A 53 -19.22 -28.90 -4.13
C ALA A 53 -18.40 -27.66 -3.68
N GLU A 54 -17.11 -27.81 -3.39
CA GLU A 54 -16.21 -26.70 -3.00
C GLU A 54 -15.38 -26.17 -4.18
N LEU A 55 -15.36 -26.93 -5.27
CA LEU A 55 -14.62 -26.62 -6.50
C LEU A 55 -15.55 -26.24 -7.67
N PHE A 56 -16.85 -26.21 -7.41
CA PHE A 56 -17.88 -25.70 -8.31
C PHE A 56 -18.72 -24.64 -7.58
N ASP A 57 -19.12 -23.59 -8.29
CA ASP A 57 -20.05 -22.61 -7.78
C ASP A 57 -21.49 -23.16 -7.74
N LYS A 58 -22.42 -22.35 -7.23
CA LYS A 58 -23.85 -22.69 -7.15
C LYS A 58 -24.53 -22.97 -8.51
N HIS A 59 -23.88 -22.60 -9.61
CA HIS A 59 -24.35 -22.82 -10.98
C HIS A 59 -23.64 -24.01 -11.65
N GLY A 60 -22.77 -24.73 -10.94
CA GLY A 60 -22.01 -25.86 -11.45
C GLY A 60 -20.77 -25.46 -12.25
N ASN A 61 -20.40 -24.17 -12.28
CA ASN A 61 -19.18 -23.73 -12.95
C ASN A 61 -17.96 -23.96 -12.08
N PRO A 62 -16.83 -24.35 -12.65
CA PRO A 62 -15.61 -24.54 -11.87
C PRO A 62 -15.07 -23.26 -11.27
N VAL A 63 -14.65 -23.35 -10.01
CA VAL A 63 -13.87 -22.30 -9.36
C VAL A 63 -12.48 -22.20 -9.99
N LYS A 64 -11.92 -20.99 -10.00
CA LYS A 64 -10.57 -20.76 -10.52
C LYS A 64 -9.56 -21.07 -9.44
N ILE A 65 -8.58 -21.90 -9.76
CA ILE A 65 -7.41 -22.14 -8.92
C ILE A 65 -6.20 -21.46 -9.56
N THR A 66 -5.52 -20.62 -8.79
CA THR A 66 -4.42 -19.77 -9.24
C THR A 66 -3.37 -19.63 -8.13
N THR A 67 -2.27 -18.92 -8.40
CA THR A 67 -1.28 -18.57 -7.37
C THR A 67 -1.32 -17.09 -7.04
N ILE A 68 -1.01 -16.75 -5.80
CA ILE A 68 -0.78 -15.38 -5.31
C ILE A 68 0.55 -15.34 -4.55
N PRO A 69 1.18 -14.17 -4.36
CA PRO A 69 2.37 -14.05 -3.50
C PRO A 69 2.11 -14.51 -2.05
N ASP A 70 3.15 -14.98 -1.37
CA ASP A 70 3.12 -15.34 0.05
C ASP A 70 3.28 -14.11 0.96
N ARG A 71 2.91 -14.22 2.24
CA ARG A 71 2.99 -13.10 3.20
C ARG A 71 4.42 -13.01 3.78
N THR A 72 5.10 -11.88 3.61
CA THR A 72 6.27 -11.48 4.43
C THR A 72 6.01 -10.12 5.07
N LYS A 73 6.50 -9.94 6.31
CA LYS A 73 6.61 -8.61 6.94
C LYS A 73 7.93 -8.02 6.44
N GLY A 74 7.89 -7.01 5.56
CA GLY A 74 9.09 -6.23 5.25
C GLY A 74 9.44 -5.34 6.43
N MET A 75 10.72 -5.24 6.79
CA MET A 75 11.21 -4.16 7.65
C MET A 75 11.33 -2.91 6.77
N VAL A 76 10.64 -1.83 7.13
CA VAL A 76 10.78 -0.53 6.47
C VAL A 76 12.09 0.10 6.92
N THR A 77 12.87 0.67 5.99
CA THR A 77 14.12 1.37 6.32
C THR A 77 14.11 2.81 5.80
N TYR A 78 14.96 3.67 6.36
CA TYR A 78 15.12 5.07 5.95
C TYR A 78 16.60 5.43 5.83
N GLY A 79 16.92 6.36 4.91
CA GLY A 79 18.29 6.85 4.68
C GLY A 79 19.25 5.79 4.11
N GLY A 80 18.72 4.68 3.59
CA GLY A 80 19.51 3.67 2.90
C GLY A 80 19.76 4.02 1.43
N ASP A 81 20.61 3.22 0.77
CA ASP A 81 20.89 3.40 -0.65
C ASP A 81 19.65 3.11 -1.52
N ARG A 82 19.10 4.15 -2.14
CA ARG A 82 17.96 4.06 -3.06
C ARG A 82 18.43 3.81 -4.49
N THR A 83 17.72 2.93 -5.20
CA THR A 83 17.98 2.69 -6.63
C THR A 83 17.68 3.92 -7.49
N SER A 84 18.38 4.07 -8.62
CA SER A 84 18.12 5.18 -9.56
C SER A 84 16.68 5.18 -10.08
N LEU A 85 16.08 4.00 -10.27
CA LEU A 85 14.68 3.87 -10.69
C LEU A 85 13.72 4.43 -9.62
N SER A 86 13.93 4.06 -8.36
CA SER A 86 13.12 4.57 -7.25
C SER A 86 13.25 6.09 -7.12
N LYS A 87 14.47 6.64 -7.17
CA LYS A 87 14.70 8.09 -7.19
C LYS A 87 13.92 8.77 -8.33
N GLN A 88 14.06 8.27 -9.55
CA GLN A 88 13.36 8.83 -10.70
C GLN A 88 11.84 8.80 -10.54
N ILE A 89 11.27 7.69 -10.04
CA ILE A 89 9.83 7.58 -9.81
C ILE A 89 9.38 8.62 -8.77
N ILE A 90 10.09 8.77 -7.66
CA ILE A 90 9.75 9.78 -6.64
C ILE A 90 9.83 11.18 -7.24
N THR A 91 10.92 11.52 -7.92
CA THR A 91 11.09 12.84 -8.55
C THR A 91 9.96 13.15 -9.53
N GLU A 92 9.61 12.20 -10.41
CA GLU A 92 8.50 12.37 -11.36
C GLU A 92 7.17 12.59 -10.64
N GLN A 93 6.90 11.84 -9.58
CA GLN A 93 5.67 11.98 -8.80
C GLN A 93 5.62 13.31 -8.05
N VAL A 94 6.72 13.72 -7.42
CA VAL A 94 6.83 14.97 -6.66
C VAL A 94 6.64 16.18 -7.57
N TYR A 95 7.24 16.19 -8.76
CA TYR A 95 7.02 17.27 -9.71
C TYR A 95 5.59 17.29 -10.26
N ASP A 96 4.99 16.12 -10.52
CA ASP A 96 3.61 16.03 -11.01
C ASP A 96 2.60 16.56 -9.97
N ILE A 97 2.75 16.22 -8.68
CA ILE A 97 1.89 16.77 -7.62
C ILE A 97 2.21 18.23 -7.31
N ALA A 98 3.46 18.67 -7.40
CA ALA A 98 3.82 20.08 -7.20
C ALA A 98 3.14 20.96 -8.24
N GLU A 99 3.13 20.53 -9.50
CA GLU A 99 2.48 21.24 -10.61
C GLU A 99 0.95 21.24 -10.48
N LYS A 100 0.35 20.08 -10.15
CA LYS A 100 -1.09 19.87 -10.32
C LYS A 100 -1.91 19.94 -9.03
N LEU A 101 -1.30 19.64 -7.88
CA LEU A 101 -1.98 19.57 -6.59
C LEU A 101 -1.59 20.74 -5.67
N PHE A 102 -0.30 21.05 -5.56
CA PHE A 102 0.22 22.01 -4.58
C PHE A 102 0.63 23.35 -5.19
N LYS A 103 -0.35 24.23 -5.40
CA LYS A 103 -0.15 25.60 -5.93
C LYS A 103 0.80 26.49 -5.11
N LYS A 104 1.07 26.12 -3.86
CA LYS A 104 1.96 26.86 -2.93
C LYS A 104 3.40 26.33 -2.92
N GLY A 105 3.70 25.36 -3.78
CA GLY A 105 5.02 24.79 -3.94
C GLY A 105 5.26 23.57 -3.05
N VAL A 106 6.37 22.90 -3.33
CA VAL A 106 6.87 21.74 -2.62
C VAL A 106 8.37 21.93 -2.43
N SER A 107 8.88 21.60 -1.24
CA SER A 107 10.31 21.42 -1.01
C SER A 107 10.63 19.93 -1.11
N PHE A 108 11.69 19.56 -1.82
CA PHE A 108 12.00 18.17 -2.11
C PHE A 108 13.50 17.94 -2.04
N ASP A 109 13.89 16.79 -1.50
CA ASP A 109 15.26 16.32 -1.56
C ASP A 109 15.57 15.74 -2.94
N GLU A 110 16.05 16.60 -3.84
CA GLU A 110 16.42 16.21 -5.21
C GLU A 110 17.65 15.28 -5.28
N GLU A 111 18.47 15.21 -4.23
CA GLU A 111 19.71 14.44 -4.22
C GLU A 111 19.46 12.97 -3.86
N HIS A 112 18.73 12.72 -2.76
CA HIS A 112 18.48 11.37 -2.27
C HIS A 112 17.05 10.89 -2.46
N ALA A 113 16.10 11.80 -2.70
CA ALA A 113 14.66 11.53 -2.78
C ALA A 113 14.10 10.88 -1.51
N ASP A 114 14.62 11.29 -0.34
CA ASP A 114 14.23 10.70 0.94
C ASP A 114 13.05 11.40 1.60
N TRP A 115 12.76 12.64 1.23
CA TRP A 115 11.62 13.37 1.79
C TRP A 115 11.06 14.42 0.83
N MET A 116 9.81 14.79 1.08
CA MET A 116 9.17 15.96 0.48
C MET A 116 8.36 16.73 1.52
N ILE A 117 8.21 18.03 1.32
CA ILE A 117 7.33 18.90 2.11
C ILE A 117 6.35 19.59 1.16
N ALA A 118 5.06 19.33 1.34
CA ALA A 118 4.02 20.16 0.75
C ALA A 118 3.91 21.46 1.56
N ASN A 119 4.41 22.57 1.00
CA ASN A 119 4.46 23.85 1.69
C ASN A 119 3.08 24.49 1.77
N GLN A 120 2.73 25.04 2.94
CA GLN A 120 1.43 25.65 3.18
C GLN A 120 0.25 24.74 2.74
N TYR A 121 0.35 23.44 3.02
CA TYR A 121 -0.73 22.47 2.81
C TYR A 121 -2.01 22.98 3.45
N VAL A 122 -3.09 23.07 2.65
CA VAL A 122 -4.39 23.57 3.10
C VAL A 122 -5.08 22.49 3.92
N LEU A 123 -5.31 22.75 5.20
CA LEU A 123 -5.98 21.81 6.09
C LEU A 123 -7.49 21.79 5.82
N PRO A 124 -8.19 20.66 6.09
CA PRO A 124 -9.65 20.58 5.99
C PRO A 124 -10.36 21.57 6.93
N PRO A 125 -11.63 21.96 6.63
CA PRO A 125 -12.36 22.97 7.40
C PRO A 125 -12.42 22.73 8.92
N ILE A 126 -12.44 21.48 9.37
CA ILE A 126 -12.48 21.13 10.81
C ILE A 126 -11.25 21.66 11.57
N TRP A 127 -10.13 21.89 10.88
CA TRP A 127 -8.90 22.44 11.44
C TRP A 127 -8.86 23.97 11.45
N HIS A 128 -9.76 24.67 10.75
CA HIS A 128 -9.61 26.12 10.49
C HIS A 128 -9.72 27.00 11.73
N ASN A 129 -10.27 26.48 12.84
CA ASN A 129 -10.26 27.16 14.14
C ASN A 129 -8.87 27.11 14.82
N VAL A 130 -8.00 26.22 14.36
CA VAL A 130 -6.64 26.01 14.86
C VAL A 130 -5.62 26.55 13.85
N ALA A 131 -5.66 26.07 12.61
CA ALA A 131 -4.81 26.51 11.52
C ALA A 131 -5.49 26.26 10.17
N ARG A 132 -5.31 27.18 9.21
CA ARG A 132 -5.81 27.02 7.84
C ARG A 132 -4.82 26.30 6.93
N THR A 133 -3.53 26.47 7.21
CA THR A 133 -2.44 25.87 6.45
C THR A 133 -1.31 25.48 7.38
N THR A 134 -0.55 24.47 7.00
CA THR A 134 0.70 24.08 7.68
C THR A 134 1.64 23.43 6.68
N ASP A 135 2.91 23.26 7.01
CA ASP A 135 3.78 22.41 6.21
C ASP A 135 3.49 20.94 6.52
N LEU A 136 3.43 20.12 5.48
CA LEU A 136 3.22 18.68 5.58
C LEU A 136 4.42 17.93 5.02
N LEU A 137 5.10 17.17 5.86
CA LEU A 137 6.26 16.37 5.53
C LEU A 137 5.88 14.90 5.29
N ILE A 138 6.44 14.33 4.22
CA ILE A 138 6.47 12.89 3.96
C ILE A 138 7.92 12.45 3.96
N ILE A 139 8.24 11.40 4.72
CA ILE A 139 9.50 10.68 4.63
C ILE A 139 9.26 9.43 3.78
N PHE A 140 10.03 9.27 2.71
CA PHE A 140 9.96 8.11 1.83
C PHE A 140 10.78 6.96 2.42
N PRO A 141 10.21 5.76 2.59
CA PRO A 141 11.00 4.60 2.93
C PRO A 141 11.96 4.27 1.78
N THR A 142 13.11 3.67 2.09
CA THR A 142 14.11 3.26 1.08
C THR A 142 13.47 2.37 0.01
N GLU A 143 12.47 1.56 0.41
CA GLU A 143 11.74 0.62 -0.42
C GLU A 143 10.66 1.27 -1.31
N TYR A 144 10.36 2.56 -1.14
CA TYR A 144 9.38 3.24 -2.01
C TYR A 144 9.80 3.13 -3.49
N PRO A 145 8.90 2.89 -4.46
CA PRO A 145 7.44 2.82 -4.34
C PRO A 145 6.88 1.46 -3.93
N GLU A 146 7.70 0.44 -3.71
CA GLU A 146 7.23 -0.92 -3.37
C GLU A 146 6.44 -0.91 -2.05
N LEU A 147 6.90 -0.14 -1.07
CA LEU A 147 6.18 0.14 0.18
C LEU A 147 5.72 1.61 0.22
N PRO A 148 4.53 1.90 0.77
CA PRO A 148 4.07 3.27 0.95
C PRO A 148 4.85 3.97 2.07
N PRO A 149 4.82 5.31 2.14
CA PRO A 149 5.23 6.01 3.34
C PRO A 149 4.43 5.56 4.57
N VAL A 150 5.03 5.70 5.74
CA VAL A 150 4.42 5.29 7.02
C VAL A 150 3.96 6.53 7.78
N GLY A 151 2.71 6.91 7.56
CA GLY A 151 2.13 8.15 8.07
C GLY A 151 2.74 9.40 7.43
N PHE A 152 2.49 10.54 8.04
CA PHE A 152 3.01 11.84 7.61
C PHE A 152 3.25 12.71 8.84
N TYR A 153 3.84 13.89 8.62
CA TYR A 153 4.16 14.79 9.73
C TYR A 153 3.65 16.20 9.46
N LEU A 154 3.12 16.84 10.49
CA LEU A 154 2.75 18.26 10.49
C LEU A 154 3.63 19.02 11.47
N LYS A 155 3.75 20.34 11.32
CA LYS A 155 4.51 21.17 12.26
C LYS A 155 3.94 21.14 13.68
N GLU A 156 4.84 21.19 14.66
CA GLU A 156 4.50 21.12 16.09
C GLU A 156 3.64 22.30 16.57
N ASP A 157 3.75 23.45 15.88
CA ASP A 157 3.05 24.69 16.17
C ASP A 157 1.52 24.60 16.03
N ILE A 158 0.99 23.51 15.48
CA ILE A 158 -0.43 23.17 15.59
C ILE A 158 -0.73 22.70 17.03
N PRO A 159 -1.43 23.51 17.84
CA PRO A 159 -1.53 23.32 19.30
C PRO A 159 -2.36 22.09 19.69
N LEU A 160 -3.29 21.64 18.84
CA LEU A 160 -4.15 20.49 19.13
C LEU A 160 -4.46 19.74 17.83
N SER A 161 -4.39 18.40 17.88
CA SER A 161 -4.99 17.59 16.83
C SER A 161 -6.48 17.49 17.06
N VAL A 162 -7.27 17.81 16.05
CA VAL A 162 -8.73 17.89 16.16
C VAL A 162 -9.39 16.51 16.12
N ASN A 163 -8.63 15.46 15.77
CA ASN A 163 -9.13 14.14 15.41
C ASN A 163 -8.37 12.97 16.07
N GLY A 164 -7.76 13.15 17.24
CA GLY A 164 -7.16 12.04 18.00
C GLY A 164 -5.91 11.36 17.40
N HIS A 165 -5.61 11.56 16.12
CA HIS A 165 -4.49 10.92 15.38
C HIS A 165 -3.10 11.53 15.64
N LEU A 166 -2.94 12.24 16.76
CA LEU A 166 -1.67 12.82 17.15
C LEU A 166 -0.97 11.94 18.17
N TYR A 167 0.21 11.49 17.80
CA TYR A 167 1.07 10.70 18.65
C TYR A 167 2.34 11.47 18.97
N GLN A 168 2.77 11.46 20.24
CA GLN A 168 4.07 12.01 20.65
C GLN A 168 5.25 11.12 20.22
N THR A 169 4.98 10.02 19.50
CA THR A 169 5.97 9.04 19.08
C THR A 169 5.57 8.49 17.71
N ALA A 170 6.57 8.13 16.91
CA ALA A 170 6.38 7.45 15.63
C ALA A 170 6.06 5.97 15.88
N TYR A 171 5.01 5.45 15.25
CA TYR A 171 4.61 4.04 15.36
C TYR A 171 4.76 3.33 14.02
N HIS A 172 4.63 2.00 14.01
CA HIS A 172 4.63 1.16 12.80
C HIS A 172 5.91 1.27 11.95
N ASP A 173 7.07 1.42 12.60
CA ASP A 173 8.35 1.64 11.95
C ASP A 173 8.38 2.94 11.11
N ALA A 174 7.61 3.96 11.51
CA ALA A 174 7.75 5.32 10.98
C ALA A 174 9.07 5.97 11.43
N CYS A 175 9.63 6.83 10.58
CA CYS A 175 10.87 7.54 10.89
C CYS A 175 10.71 8.45 12.11
N SER A 176 11.54 8.29 13.15
CA SER A 176 11.46 9.12 14.35
C SER A 176 12.20 10.45 14.22
N ASP A 177 13.11 10.59 13.27
CA ASP A 177 14.02 11.75 13.17
C ASP A 177 13.29 13.09 13.08
N PRO A 178 12.19 13.24 12.31
CA PRO A 178 11.44 14.49 12.25
C PRO A 178 10.90 14.95 13.61
N LEU A 179 10.64 14.03 14.54
CA LEU A 179 10.10 14.39 15.86
C LEU A 179 11.06 15.30 16.65
N THR A 180 12.36 15.14 16.44
CA THR A 180 13.39 15.98 17.07
C THR A 180 13.52 17.36 16.43
N GLN A 181 12.83 17.60 15.30
CA GLN A 181 12.95 18.80 14.47
C GLN A 181 11.63 19.61 14.44
N GLY A 182 10.78 19.45 15.46
CA GLY A 182 9.52 20.18 15.58
C GLY A 182 8.45 19.68 14.61
N TRP A 183 8.44 18.38 14.30
CA TRP A 183 7.37 17.72 13.57
C TRP A 183 6.62 16.75 14.46
N LYS A 184 5.31 16.62 14.23
CA LYS A 184 4.41 15.68 14.90
C LYS A 184 3.97 14.62 13.90
N TRP A 185 4.05 13.34 14.28
CA TRP A 185 3.64 12.24 13.41
C TRP A 185 2.14 11.97 13.49
N TYR A 186 1.56 11.71 12.32
CA TYR A 186 0.15 11.37 12.11
C TYR A 186 0.06 10.04 11.39
N CYS A 187 -0.76 9.14 11.93
CA CYS A 187 -0.92 7.80 11.37
C CYS A 187 -1.78 7.85 10.09
N VAL A 188 -1.28 7.23 9.02
CA VAL A 188 -2.07 6.81 7.86
C VAL A 188 -1.94 5.31 7.80
N TYR A 189 -3.00 4.61 8.17
CA TYR A 189 -2.99 3.16 8.23
C TYR A 189 -3.33 2.56 6.86
N ILE A 190 -2.33 2.02 6.17
CA ILE A 190 -2.53 1.25 4.94
C ILE A 190 -2.43 -0.23 5.29
N ASN A 191 -3.52 -0.97 5.10
CA ASN A 191 -3.55 -2.41 5.30
C ASN A 191 -2.46 -3.10 4.47
N ALA A 192 -1.79 -4.10 5.05
CA ALA A 192 -0.70 -4.81 4.37
C ALA A 192 -1.17 -5.44 3.05
N GLY A 193 -0.50 -5.09 1.95
CA GLY A 193 -0.86 -5.52 0.60
C GLY A 193 -1.98 -4.71 -0.06
N SER A 194 -2.54 -3.70 0.60
CA SER A 194 -3.48 -2.76 -0.04
C SER A 194 -2.77 -1.72 -0.91
N TRP A 195 -1.50 -1.43 -0.63
CA TRP A 195 -0.66 -0.61 -1.50
C TRP A 195 -0.20 -1.44 -2.72
N GLN A 196 -0.52 -0.95 -3.91
CA GLN A 196 -0.29 -1.63 -5.19
C GLN A 196 0.32 -0.65 -6.20
N PRO A 197 1.64 -0.37 -6.10
CA PRO A 197 2.32 0.44 -7.09
C PRO A 197 2.32 -0.27 -8.44
N ALA A 198 2.26 0.48 -9.54
CA ALA A 198 2.35 -0.12 -10.86
C ALA A 198 3.79 -0.61 -11.14
N PRO A 199 3.97 -1.74 -11.84
CA PRO A 199 5.27 -2.07 -12.41
C PRO A 199 5.66 -0.99 -13.42
N VAL A 200 6.86 -0.43 -13.28
CA VAL A 200 7.35 0.65 -14.13
C VAL A 200 8.27 0.07 -15.19
N MET A 201 7.79 0.02 -16.43
CA MET A 201 8.57 -0.38 -17.60
C MET A 201 8.96 0.83 -18.44
N HIS A 202 8.13 1.89 -18.41
CA HIS A 202 8.32 3.14 -19.11
C HIS A 202 8.07 4.35 -18.18
N PRO A 203 8.67 5.52 -18.48
CA PRO A 203 8.38 6.75 -17.75
C PRO A 203 6.88 7.02 -17.64
N GLY A 204 6.42 7.41 -16.46
CA GLY A 204 5.01 7.66 -16.18
C GLY A 204 4.10 6.44 -15.96
N ASP A 205 4.58 5.20 -16.12
CA ASP A 205 3.78 4.00 -15.80
C ASP A 205 3.33 3.96 -14.33
N TRP A 206 4.07 4.61 -13.43
CA TRP A 206 3.72 4.74 -12.01
C TRP A 206 2.32 5.33 -11.80
N ARG A 207 1.77 6.09 -12.76
CA ARG A 207 0.40 6.64 -12.71
C ARG A 207 -0.71 5.57 -12.76
N LYS A 208 -0.38 4.34 -13.13
CA LYS A 208 -1.33 3.23 -13.29
C LYS A 208 -1.59 2.46 -11.99
N GLY A 209 -0.90 2.80 -10.91
CA GLY A 209 -1.03 2.17 -9.61
C GLY A 209 -0.94 3.20 -8.49
N ASP A 210 -0.78 2.70 -7.27
CA ASP A 210 -0.69 3.57 -6.11
C ASP A 210 0.58 4.40 -6.12
N SER A 211 0.40 5.69 -5.81
CA SER A 211 1.41 6.73 -5.93
C SER A 211 1.17 7.81 -4.89
N LEU A 212 1.98 8.86 -4.89
CA LEU A 212 1.79 10.03 -4.04
C LEU A 212 0.39 10.64 -4.17
N TRP A 213 -0.24 10.59 -5.35
CA TRP A 213 -1.63 11.01 -5.51
C TRP A 213 -2.59 10.22 -4.61
N THR A 214 -2.46 8.89 -4.60
CA THR A 214 -3.23 8.02 -3.69
C THR A 214 -2.91 8.37 -2.25
N TYR A 215 -1.64 8.54 -1.92
CA TYR A 215 -1.21 8.79 -0.56
C TYR A 215 -1.71 10.14 -0.01
N PHE A 216 -1.66 11.21 -0.79
CA PHE A 216 -2.23 12.49 -0.40
C PHE A 216 -3.76 12.47 -0.29
N THR A 217 -4.43 11.60 -1.05
CA THR A 217 -5.87 11.34 -0.87
C THR A 217 -6.14 10.70 0.49
N LEU A 218 -5.33 9.71 0.91
CA LEU A 218 -5.42 9.10 2.25
C LEU A 218 -5.13 10.10 3.37
N ILE A 219 -4.10 10.94 3.21
CA ILE A 219 -3.80 12.02 4.16
C ILE A 219 -5.01 12.96 4.30
N SER A 220 -5.61 13.36 3.18
CA SER A 220 -6.78 14.23 3.21
C SER A 220 -7.97 13.57 3.90
N GLU A 221 -8.15 12.25 3.76
CA GLU A 221 -9.19 11.48 4.44
C GLU A 221 -8.94 11.44 5.94
N VAL A 222 -7.74 11.06 6.39
CA VAL A 222 -7.35 11.07 7.81
C VAL A 222 -7.54 12.46 8.44
N LEU A 223 -7.09 13.52 7.77
CA LEU A 223 -7.23 14.89 8.28
C LEU A 223 -8.68 15.39 8.25
N SER A 224 -9.57 14.81 7.46
CA SER A 224 -10.97 15.21 7.39
C SER A 224 -11.87 14.36 8.30
N GLY A 225 -11.38 13.20 8.74
CA GLY A 225 -12.08 12.31 9.66
C GLY A 225 -12.34 12.97 11.02
N THR A 226 -13.53 12.71 11.55
CA THR A 226 -13.86 12.87 12.97
C THR A 226 -13.91 11.45 13.55
N ASP A 227 -13.18 11.19 14.63
CA ASP A 227 -13.05 9.86 15.25
C ASP A 227 -14.33 8.99 15.15
N GLU A 228 -14.17 7.72 14.72
CA GLU A 228 -15.14 6.65 15.04
C GLU A 228 -15.04 6.29 16.53
#